data_AF-A0A8T8I4W5-F1
#
_entry.id   AF-A0A8T8I4W5-F1
#
_cell.length_a   1.000
_cell.length_b   1.000
_cell.length_c   1.000
_cell.angle_alpha   90.00
_cell.angle_beta   90.00
_cell.angle_gamma   90.00
#
_symmetry.space_group_name_H-M   'P 1'
#
loop_
_entity.id
_entity.type
_entity.pdbx_description
1 polymer ?
#
loop_
_entity_poly.entity_id
_entity_poly.type
_entity_poly.pdbx_seq_one_letter_code
_entity_poly.pdbx_strand_id
1 'polypeptide(L)'
;MARERGKRFTPGRARNLVGVAKVVAPALIPVVAPLAARAAALVGDRYDHYRARRLGVPVDELTRYSGRGARLHARIVGFAQALEELRAQDRAYVEATESRLGKLAAAVRASERMPTARRKAAHRAVSTDLDTLEADLL
;
A
#
# COMPACT_ATOMS: atom_id res chain seq x y z
N MET A 1 -8.82 14.18 47.26
CA MET A 1 -9.49 13.24 46.34
C MET A 1 -10.56 13.99 45.54
N ALA A 2 -10.20 14.63 44.42
CA ALA A 2 -11.15 15.36 43.59
C ALA A 2 -11.53 14.51 42.36
N ARG A 3 -12.82 14.14 42.28
CA ARG A 3 -13.41 13.45 41.13
C ARG A 3 -13.79 14.49 40.08
N GLU A 4 -13.11 14.52 38.93
CA GLU A 4 -13.58 15.28 37.77
C GLU A 4 -14.75 14.55 37.10
N ARG A 5 -15.93 15.16 37.18
CA ARG A 5 -17.18 14.68 36.59
C ARG A 5 -17.17 14.98 35.09
N GLY A 6 -17.33 13.93 34.28
CA GLY A 6 -17.54 14.03 32.84
C GLY A 6 -18.65 15.01 32.48
N LYS A 7 -18.35 15.91 31.55
CA LYS A 7 -19.30 16.86 30.94
C LYS A 7 -20.43 16.08 30.26
N ARG A 8 -21.58 16.00 30.94
CA ARG A 8 -22.81 15.44 30.38
C ARG A 8 -23.32 16.40 29.30
N PHE A 9 -23.27 15.99 28.04
CA PHE A 9 -23.92 16.71 26.94
C PHE A 9 -25.44 16.60 27.14
N THR A 10 -26.08 17.70 27.52
CA THR A 10 -27.54 17.78 27.60
C THR A 10 -28.13 17.69 26.19
N PRO A 11 -29.21 16.92 25.96
CA PRO A 11 -29.77 16.69 24.62
C PRO A 11 -30.15 17.97 23.88
N GLY A 12 -30.53 19.03 24.61
CA GLY A 12 -30.78 20.37 24.03
C GLY A 12 -29.53 21.03 23.43
N ARG A 13 -28.36 20.87 24.05
CA ARG A 13 -27.09 21.39 23.50
C ARG A 13 -26.63 20.59 22.29
N ALA A 14 -26.87 19.28 22.27
CA ALA A 14 -26.57 18.44 21.12
C ALA A 14 -27.44 18.82 19.90
N ARG A 15 -28.74 19.06 20.09
CA ARG A 15 -29.64 19.53 19.01
C ARG A 15 -29.23 20.90 18.48
N ASN A 16 -28.89 21.83 19.36
CA ASN A 16 -28.42 23.15 18.94
C ASN A 16 -27.07 23.08 18.22
N LEU A 17 -26.15 22.21 18.66
CA LEU A 17 -24.86 22.00 17.99
C LEU A 17 -25.04 21.43 16.58
N VAL A 18 -25.94 20.45 16.39
CA VAL A 18 -26.23 19.88 15.08
C VAL A 18 -26.87 20.93 14.15
N GLY A 19 -27.77 21.76 14.68
CA GLY A 19 -28.38 22.87 13.93
C GLY A 19 -27.34 23.90 13.47
N VAL A 20 -26.47 24.34 14.38
CA VAL A 20 -25.39 25.30 14.08
C VAL A 20 -24.36 24.70 13.12
N ALA A 21 -23.97 23.44 13.33
CA ALA A 21 -23.05 22.74 12.44
C ALA A 21 -23.59 22.65 11.00
N LYS A 22 -24.90 22.44 10.80
CA LYS A 22 -25.50 22.36 9.46
C LYS A 22 -25.40 23.66 8.66
N VAL A 23 -25.40 24.80 9.34
CA VAL A 23 -25.33 26.13 8.72
C VAL A 23 -23.88 26.57 8.51
N VAL A 24 -23.01 26.29 9.48
CA VAL A 24 -21.62 26.74 9.47
C VAL A 24 -20.72 25.77 8.68
N ALA A 25 -21.03 24.48 8.63
CA ALA A 25 -20.20 23.50 7.94
C ALA A 25 -19.99 23.81 6.45
N PRO A 26 -21.01 24.16 5.64
CA PRO A 26 -20.82 24.48 4.22
C PRO A 26 -19.91 25.69 3.99
N ALA A 27 -19.99 26.70 4.85
CA ALA A 27 -19.17 27.91 4.76
C ALA A 27 -17.69 27.64 5.07
N LEU A 28 -17.41 26.61 5.86
CA LEU A 28 -16.06 26.21 6.21
C LEU A 28 -15.45 25.20 5.21
N ILE A 29 -16.25 24.56 4.35
CA ILE A 29 -15.77 23.61 3.32
C ILE A 29 -14.57 24.15 2.53
N PRO A 30 -14.60 25.34 1.91
CA PRO A 30 -13.51 25.80 1.06
C PRO A 30 -12.18 26.04 1.81
N VAL A 31 -12.22 26.24 3.13
CA VAL A 31 -11.02 26.46 3.95
C VAL A 31 -10.54 25.16 4.60
N VAL A 32 -11.47 24.35 5.10
CA VAL A 32 -11.17 23.11 5.82
C VAL A 32 -10.82 21.98 4.85
N ALA A 33 -11.44 21.92 3.66
CA ALA A 33 -11.14 20.89 2.67
C ALA A 33 -9.66 20.86 2.23
N PRO A 34 -9.02 21.99 1.83
CA PRO A 34 -7.61 21.97 1.46
C PRO A 34 -6.69 21.70 2.66
N LEU A 35 -7.06 22.12 3.88
CA LEU A 35 -6.29 21.83 5.10
C LEU A 35 -6.36 20.34 5.50
N ALA A 36 -7.55 19.72 5.39
CA ALA A 36 -7.74 18.30 5.62
C ALA A 36 -7.01 17.47 4.56
N ALA A 37 -7.06 17.88 3.28
CA ALA A 37 -6.30 17.26 2.20
C ALA A 37 -4.78 17.34 2.44
N ARG A 38 -4.27 18.49 2.88
CA ARG A 38 -2.85 18.66 3.25
C ARG A 38 -2.46 17.83 4.48
N ALA A 39 -3.33 17.74 5.48
CA ALA A 39 -3.09 16.90 6.66
C ALA A 39 -3.07 15.40 6.31
N ALA A 40 -3.93 14.96 5.39
CA ALA A 40 -3.91 13.59 4.85
C ALA A 40 -2.62 13.31 4.06
N ALA A 41 -2.16 14.28 3.25
CA ALA A 41 -0.90 14.16 2.51
C ALA A 41 0.33 14.04 3.44
N LEU A 42 0.36 14.79 4.55
CA LEU A 42 1.46 14.73 5.52
C LEU A 42 1.52 13.42 6.33
N VAL A 43 0.38 12.73 6.50
CA VAL A 43 0.34 11.37 7.08
C VAL A 43 0.80 10.33 6.03
N GLY A 44 0.47 10.55 4.76
CA GLY A 44 0.91 9.72 3.63
C GLY A 44 2.43 9.69 3.45
N ASP A 45 3.10 10.84 3.50
CA ASP A 45 4.53 10.96 3.23
C ASP A 45 5.42 10.09 4.15
N ARG A 46 5.08 9.99 5.44
CA ARG A 46 5.81 9.10 6.35
C ARG A 46 5.45 7.64 6.16
N TYR A 47 4.23 7.34 5.73
CA TYR A 47 3.79 5.98 5.43
C TYR A 47 4.48 5.47 4.14
N ASP A 48 4.60 6.31 3.12
CA ASP A 48 5.28 5.97 1.86
C ASP A 48 6.78 5.77 2.04
N HIS A 49 7.45 6.54 2.89
CA HIS A 49 8.85 6.26 3.26
C HIS A 49 9.03 4.99 4.10
N TYR A 50 8.01 4.56 4.86
CA TYR A 50 8.00 3.26 5.55
C TYR A 50 7.68 2.10 4.57
N ARG A 51 6.84 2.37 3.56
CA ARG A 51 6.42 1.46 2.47
C ARG A 51 7.58 1.13 1.53
N ALA A 52 8.39 2.13 1.16
CA ALA A 52 9.61 1.95 0.38
C ALA A 52 10.63 1.02 1.04
N ARG A 53 10.69 0.99 2.39
CA ARG A 53 11.56 0.10 3.15
C ARG A 53 11.01 -1.33 3.29
N ARG A 54 9.68 -1.52 3.16
CA ARG A 54 9.02 -2.84 3.23
C ARG A 54 9.03 -3.63 1.92
N LEU A 55 9.27 -2.96 0.79
CA LEU A 55 9.34 -3.61 -0.52
C LEU A 55 10.63 -4.41 -0.72
N GLY A 56 11.68 -4.21 0.11
CA GLY A 56 12.94 -4.97 0.04
C GLY A 56 13.69 -4.89 -1.29
N VAL A 57 13.16 -4.12 -2.25
CA VAL A 57 13.68 -3.81 -3.58
C VAL A 57 13.01 -2.51 -4.03
N PRO A 58 13.77 -1.44 -4.31
CA PRO A 58 13.21 -0.23 -4.90
C PRO A 58 12.58 -0.58 -6.26
N VAL A 59 11.40 -0.03 -6.54
CA VAL A 59 10.78 -0.08 -7.88
C VAL A 59 11.69 0.61 -8.92
N ASP A 60 12.58 1.50 -8.46
CA ASP A 60 13.67 2.13 -9.22
C ASP A 60 14.80 1.17 -9.65
N GLU A 61 14.75 -0.11 -9.29
CA GLU A 61 15.76 -1.10 -9.72
C GLU A 61 15.42 -1.83 -11.04
N LEU A 62 14.46 -1.34 -11.82
CA LEU A 62 14.21 -1.87 -13.17
C LEU A 62 15.47 -1.93 -14.05
N THR A 63 16.35 -0.93 -13.95
CA THR A 63 17.64 -0.88 -14.66
C THR A 63 18.68 -1.86 -14.11
N ARG A 64 18.45 -2.42 -12.91
CA ARG A 64 19.35 -3.35 -12.23
C ARG A 64 19.00 -4.82 -12.50
N TYR A 65 17.77 -5.14 -12.92
CA TYR A 65 17.36 -6.51 -13.28
C TYR A 65 17.86 -6.91 -14.68
N SER A 66 19.18 -6.92 -14.85
CA SER A 66 19.84 -7.56 -15.99
C SER A 66 20.22 -9.00 -15.61
N GLY A 67 20.19 -9.92 -16.58
CA GLY A 67 20.57 -11.32 -16.38
C GLY A 67 19.44 -12.33 -16.60
N ARG A 68 19.60 -13.55 -16.08
CA ARG A 68 18.78 -14.71 -16.47
C ARG A 68 17.35 -14.66 -15.90
N GLY A 69 17.12 -13.88 -14.85
CA GLY A 69 15.83 -13.65 -14.20
C GLY A 69 15.09 -12.38 -14.66
N ALA A 70 15.62 -11.64 -15.64
CA ALA A 70 15.08 -10.34 -16.07
C ALA A 70 13.59 -10.40 -16.43
N ARG A 71 13.14 -11.47 -17.11
CA ARG A 71 11.72 -11.67 -17.46
C ARG A 71 10.83 -11.79 -16.22
N LEU A 72 11.27 -12.51 -15.20
CA LEU A 72 10.49 -12.68 -13.96
C LEU A 72 10.41 -11.35 -13.20
N HIS A 73 11.51 -10.59 -13.16
CA HIS A 73 11.51 -9.26 -12.59
C HIS A 73 10.56 -8.30 -13.31
N ALA A 74 10.54 -8.31 -14.65
CA ALA A 74 9.61 -7.50 -15.43
C ALA A 74 8.13 -7.85 -15.11
N ARG A 75 7.80 -9.15 -15.02
CA ARG A 75 6.45 -9.59 -14.61
C ARG A 75 6.08 -9.10 -13.20
N ILE A 76 7.00 -9.24 -12.25
CA ILE A 76 6.79 -8.77 -10.87
C ILE A 76 6.49 -7.27 -10.82
N VAL A 77 7.24 -6.46 -11.57
CA VAL A 77 7.02 -5.01 -11.62
C VAL A 77 5.71 -4.68 -12.32
N GLY A 78 5.40 -5.32 -13.44
CA GLY A 78 4.11 -5.13 -14.12
C GLY A 78 2.92 -5.45 -13.22
N PHE A 79 3.02 -6.53 -12.43
CA PHE A 79 1.99 -6.90 -11.45
C PHE A 79 1.87 -5.85 -10.34
N ALA A 80 2.99 -5.37 -9.79
CA ALA A 80 2.98 -4.33 -8.77
C ALA A 80 2.34 -3.03 -9.28
N GLN A 81 2.52 -2.68 -10.55
CA GLN A 81 1.87 -1.53 -11.17
C GLN A 81 0.36 -1.73 -11.30
N ALA A 82 -0.10 -2.91 -11.72
CA ALA A 82 -1.53 -3.23 -11.82
C ALA A 82 -2.24 -3.17 -10.45
N LEU A 83 -1.55 -3.53 -9.36
CA LEU A 83 -2.11 -3.46 -8.00
C LEU A 83 -2.42 -2.04 -7.51
N GLU A 84 -1.75 -1.02 -8.05
CA GLU A 84 -2.03 0.37 -7.64
C GLU A 84 -3.45 0.81 -8.04
N GLU A 85 -4.02 0.24 -9.11
CA GLU A 85 -5.41 0.48 -9.51
C GLU A 85 -6.40 -0.07 -8.48
N LEU A 86 -6.05 -1.18 -7.81
CA LEU A 86 -6.87 -1.84 -6.80
C LEU A 86 -6.72 -1.25 -5.39
N ARG A 87 -5.73 -0.37 -5.18
CA ARG A 87 -5.34 0.10 -3.85
C ARG A 87 -6.41 0.88 -3.11
N ALA A 88 -7.25 1.61 -3.84
CA ALA A 88 -8.39 2.32 -3.27
C ALA A 88 -9.53 1.40 -2.82
N GLN A 89 -9.61 0.20 -3.41
CA GLN A 89 -10.69 -0.77 -3.19
C GLN A 89 -10.31 -1.78 -2.10
N ASP A 90 -9.10 -2.34 -2.17
CA ASP A 90 -8.61 -3.33 -1.21
C ASP A 90 -7.13 -3.12 -0.86
N ARG A 91 -6.89 -2.21 0.07
CA ARG A 91 -5.55 -1.91 0.56
C ARG A 91 -4.88 -3.10 1.26
N ALA A 92 -5.65 -3.94 1.96
CA ALA A 92 -5.11 -5.06 2.72
C ALA A 92 -4.60 -6.15 1.77
N TYR A 93 -5.37 -6.46 0.72
CA TYR A 93 -4.93 -7.34 -0.36
C TYR A 93 -3.69 -6.80 -1.07
N VAL A 94 -3.70 -5.51 -1.47
CA VAL A 94 -2.53 -4.91 -2.15
C VAL A 94 -1.28 -4.99 -1.28
N GLU A 95 -1.35 -4.65 0.02
CA GLU A 95 -0.20 -4.72 0.92
C GLU A 95 0.30 -6.16 1.13
N ALA A 96 -0.61 -7.14 1.19
CA ALA A 96 -0.24 -8.56 1.28
C ALA A 96 0.44 -9.06 0.00
N THR A 97 -0.09 -8.70 -1.16
CA THR A 97 0.42 -9.13 -2.47
C THR A 97 1.76 -8.45 -2.78
N GLU A 98 1.91 -7.15 -2.51
CA GLU A 98 3.20 -6.43 -2.59
C GLU A 98 4.29 -7.12 -1.75
N SER A 99 3.96 -7.52 -0.52
CA SER A 99 4.88 -8.27 0.37
C SER A 99 5.29 -9.62 -0.23
N ARG A 100 4.36 -10.33 -0.88
CA ARG A 100 4.65 -11.60 -1.58
C ARG A 100 5.54 -11.37 -2.80
N LEU A 101 5.25 -10.36 -3.63
CA LEU A 101 6.06 -9.98 -4.79
C LEU A 101 7.51 -9.64 -4.40
N GLY A 102 7.71 -8.93 -3.28
CA GLY A 102 9.04 -8.65 -2.74
C GLY A 102 9.84 -9.91 -2.40
N LYS A 103 9.18 -10.93 -1.81
CA LYS A 103 9.79 -12.24 -1.53
C LYS A 103 10.16 -12.98 -2.81
N LEU A 104 9.29 -12.95 -3.83
CA LEU A 104 9.55 -13.57 -5.13
C LEU A 104 10.74 -12.89 -5.82
N ALA A 105 10.82 -11.55 -5.81
CA ALA A 105 11.96 -10.82 -6.36
C ALA A 105 13.28 -11.18 -5.65
N ALA A 106 13.26 -11.32 -4.32
CA ALA A 106 14.41 -11.78 -3.56
C ALA A 106 14.81 -13.22 -3.92
N ALA A 107 13.84 -14.12 -4.13
CA ALA A 107 14.08 -15.49 -4.54
C ALA A 107 14.72 -15.57 -5.93
N VAL A 108 14.27 -14.76 -6.90
CA VAL A 108 14.90 -14.67 -8.22
C VAL A 108 16.37 -14.25 -8.09
N ARG A 109 16.66 -13.16 -7.37
CA ARG A 109 18.04 -12.71 -7.15
C ARG A 109 18.91 -13.75 -6.44
N ALA A 110 18.37 -14.46 -5.45
CA ALA A 110 19.08 -15.52 -4.75
C ALA A 110 19.41 -16.69 -5.69
N SER A 111 18.48 -17.04 -6.58
CA SER A 111 18.63 -18.14 -7.52
C SER A 111 19.69 -17.90 -8.59
N GLU A 112 20.00 -16.63 -8.90
CA GLU A 112 21.02 -16.27 -9.88
C GLU A 112 22.43 -16.71 -9.48
N ARG A 113 22.68 -16.89 -8.17
CA ARG A 113 23.95 -17.39 -7.64
C ARG A 113 23.98 -18.93 -7.54
N MET A 114 22.93 -19.61 -7.96
CA MET A 114 22.82 -21.07 -7.90
C MET A 114 23.30 -21.74 -9.20
N PRO A 115 23.72 -23.02 -9.14
CA PRO A 115 23.96 -23.84 -10.32
C PRO A 115 22.73 -23.91 -11.24
N THR A 116 22.97 -24.08 -12.54
CA THR A 116 21.95 -23.93 -13.59
C THR A 116 20.68 -24.75 -13.36
N ALA A 117 20.79 -26.00 -12.91
CA ALA A 117 19.61 -26.84 -12.64
C ALA A 117 18.75 -26.26 -11.51
N ARG A 118 19.37 -25.84 -10.40
CA ARG A 118 18.68 -25.29 -9.23
C ARG A 118 18.10 -23.91 -9.51
N ARG A 119 18.83 -23.07 -10.25
CA ARG A 119 18.32 -21.77 -10.73
C ARG A 119 17.07 -21.94 -11.60
N LYS A 120 17.10 -22.84 -12.59
CA LYS A 120 15.94 -23.11 -13.46
C LYS A 120 14.73 -23.60 -12.66
N ALA A 121 14.94 -24.50 -11.70
CA ALA A 121 13.87 -24.96 -10.82
C ALA A 121 13.26 -23.82 -9.99
N ALA A 122 14.09 -22.96 -9.40
CA ALA A 122 13.63 -21.79 -8.66
C ALA A 122 12.88 -20.79 -9.55
N HIS A 123 13.38 -20.50 -10.76
CA HIS A 123 12.68 -19.63 -11.71
C HIS A 123 11.30 -20.19 -12.11
N ARG A 124 11.18 -21.51 -12.29
CA ARG A 124 9.89 -22.14 -12.58
C ARG A 124 8.92 -21.99 -11.42
N ALA A 125 9.38 -22.26 -10.18
CA ALA A 125 8.54 -22.10 -8.99
C ALA A 125 8.04 -20.64 -8.84
N VAL A 126 8.92 -19.65 -9.04
CA VAL A 126 8.53 -18.23 -9.02
C VAL A 126 7.53 -17.93 -10.14
N SER A 127 7.72 -18.47 -11.35
CA SER A 127 6.75 -18.29 -12.44
C SER A 127 5.37 -18.82 -12.06
N THR A 128 5.29 -20.03 -11.51
CA THR A 128 4.01 -20.64 -11.08
C THR A 128 3.33 -19.83 -9.98
N ASP A 129 4.08 -19.27 -9.04
CA ASP A 129 3.54 -18.38 -8.01
C ASP A 129 2.97 -17.09 -8.61
N LEU A 130 3.63 -16.52 -9.62
CA LEU A 130 3.11 -15.35 -10.34
C LEU A 130 1.86 -15.71 -11.15
N ASP A 131 1.84 -16.86 -11.81
CA ASP A 131 0.67 -17.32 -12.56
C ASP A 131 -0.55 -17.52 -11.64
N THR A 132 -0.32 -17.97 -10.40
CA THR A 132 -1.37 -18.11 -9.38
C THR A 132 -1.90 -16.74 -8.94
N LEU A 133 -1.01 -15.77 -8.68
CA LEU A 133 -1.41 -14.41 -8.35
C LEU A 133 -2.18 -13.72 -9.48
N GLU A 134 -1.82 -14.00 -10.72
CA GLU A 134 -2.50 -13.50 -11.92
C GLU A 134 -3.90 -14.10 -12.07
N ALA A 135 -4.05 -15.39 -11.75
CA ALA A 135 -5.36 -16.03 -11.70
C ALA A 135 -6.25 -15.49 -10.57
N ASP A 136 -5.68 -15.10 -9.42
CA ASP A 136 -6.42 -14.50 -8.31
C ASP A 136 -6.92 -13.07 -8.60
N LEU A 137 -6.34 -12.39 -9.60
CA LEU A 137 -6.66 -11.01 -9.97
C LEU A 137 -7.77 -10.91 -11.05
N LEU A 138 -7.98 -11.98 -11.83
CA LEU A 138 -8.97 -12.08 -12.92
C LEU A 138 -10.30 -12.68 -12.45
#